data_AF-A0A8H7TRE5-F1
#
_entry.id   AF-A0A8H7TRE5-F1
#
_cell.length_a   1.000
_cell.length_b   1.000
_cell.length_c   1.000
_cell.angle_alpha   90.00
_cell.angle_beta   90.00
_cell.angle_gamma   90.00
#
_symmetry.space_group_name_H-M   'P 1'
#
loop_
_entity.id
_entity.type
_entity.pdbx_description
1 polymer ?
#
loop_
_entity_poly.entity_id
_entity_poly.type
_entity_poly.pdbx_seq_one_letter_code
_entity_poly.pdbx_strand_id
1 'polypeptide(L)'
;MYLYKSSQMKGQHYKEEWENKAKGLIEGEHVPMESSNVLLLSHLSNFRDGTVLVKEQAGLVFDIFRSYTSAKDTRGAMKALKKYGPEEPQLYPAALAYLTSDPRVLEEAGKEELDNILTRIDKDGLMAPLQVIQTLVGQSSGGGVATMGMIKPYLEGTITRERKEIAANRQRIKGLRTDTEKRRTELQDLGSKPAVFQATRCSDCGQGLDLPAVHFLCKHSFHQRCLRNVEDREPECPKCAGENDVIRKMREGQRARAERHELFKSDLDNSEDRFATVAEWFSRGVMDAGQVKE
;
A
#
# COMPACT_ATOMS: atom_id res chain seq x y z
N MET A 1 41.80 20.93 11.99
CA MET A 1 43.20 21.33 11.80
C MET A 1 43.75 20.97 10.41
N TYR A 2 43.51 19.74 9.90
CA TYR A 2 43.99 19.33 8.57
C TYR A 2 43.33 20.08 7.40
N LEU A 3 42.02 20.30 7.44
CA LEU A 3 41.29 21.08 6.41
C LEU A 3 41.70 22.57 6.35
N TYR A 4 42.06 23.16 7.50
CA TYR A 4 42.58 24.53 7.57
C TYR A 4 44.03 24.64 7.03
N LYS A 5 44.84 23.58 7.21
CA LYS A 5 46.19 23.51 6.63
C LYS A 5 46.15 23.23 5.12
N SER A 6 45.14 22.51 4.62
CA SER A 6 44.96 22.28 3.18
C SER A 6 44.48 23.54 2.45
N SER A 7 43.69 24.41 3.09
CA SER A 7 43.23 25.67 2.50
C SER A 7 44.32 26.76 2.45
N GLN A 8 45.34 26.70 3.31
CA GLN A 8 46.47 27.65 3.33
C GLN A 8 47.62 27.27 2.38
N MET A 9 47.73 26.02 1.92
CA MET A 9 48.86 25.53 1.12
C MET A 9 48.56 25.62 -0.39
N LYS A 10 49.32 26.44 -1.14
CA LYS A 10 49.12 26.72 -2.59
C LYS A 10 49.60 25.61 -3.56
N GLY A 11 49.84 24.38 -3.10
CA GLY A 11 50.28 23.26 -3.93
C GLY A 11 49.23 22.14 -4.00
N GLN A 12 48.80 21.77 -5.22
CA GLN A 12 47.80 20.71 -5.47
C GLN A 12 48.15 19.38 -4.78
N HIS A 13 49.43 18.98 -4.84
CA HIS A 13 49.91 17.72 -4.26
C HIS A 13 49.81 17.67 -2.73
N TYR A 14 50.14 18.77 -2.04
CA TYR A 14 50.03 18.83 -0.58
C TYR A 14 48.57 18.91 -0.14
N LYS A 15 47.71 19.57 -0.93
CA LYS A 15 46.27 19.63 -0.68
C LYS A 15 45.64 18.23 -0.70
N GLU A 16 45.96 17.42 -1.71
CA GLU A 16 45.47 16.04 -1.83
C GLU A 16 45.98 15.11 -0.72
N GLU A 17 47.24 15.25 -0.27
CA GLU A 17 47.76 14.47 0.86
C GLU A 17 47.06 14.80 2.18
N TRP A 18 46.77 16.08 2.44
CA TRP A 18 46.04 16.49 3.64
C TRP A 18 44.55 16.12 3.56
N GLU A 19 43.97 16.12 2.37
CA GLU A 19 42.62 15.63 2.10
C GLU A 19 42.51 14.11 2.28
N ASN A 20 43.51 13.33 1.85
CA ASN A 20 43.55 11.88 2.06
C ASN A 20 43.76 11.53 3.55
N LYS A 21 44.57 12.30 4.28
CA LYS A 21 44.69 12.16 5.74
C LYS A 21 43.39 12.56 6.45
N ALA A 22 42.65 13.53 5.93
CA ALA A 22 41.32 13.88 6.43
C ALA A 22 40.29 12.77 6.11
N LYS A 23 40.33 12.15 4.93
CA LYS A 23 39.51 10.98 4.57
C LYS A 23 39.77 9.81 5.50
N GLY A 24 41.04 9.46 5.76
CA GLY A 24 41.40 8.38 6.68
C GLY A 24 40.97 8.64 8.14
N LEU A 25 40.86 9.90 8.57
CA LEU A 25 40.31 10.27 9.87
C LEU A 25 38.78 10.22 9.94
N ILE A 26 38.10 10.39 8.81
CA ILE A 26 36.63 10.28 8.69
C ILE A 26 36.23 8.81 8.57
N GLU A 27 37.02 7.98 7.87
CA GLU A 27 36.81 6.54 7.72
C GLU A 27 37.20 5.74 8.99
N GLY A 28 38.08 6.31 9.83
CA GLY A 28 38.47 5.73 11.12
C GLY A 28 37.34 5.78 12.15
N GLU A 29 37.08 4.62 12.77
CA GLU A 29 36.00 4.39 13.73
C GLU A 29 36.06 5.37 14.92
N HIS A 30 34.93 6.05 15.17
CA HIS A 30 34.67 6.92 16.33
C HIS A 30 35.58 8.16 16.47
N VAL A 31 35.33 9.18 15.63
CA VAL A 31 35.66 10.55 16.02
C VAL A 31 34.51 11.10 16.88
N PRO A 32 34.74 11.50 18.15
CA PRO A 32 33.76 12.21 18.97
C PRO A 32 33.67 13.68 18.51
N MET A 33 33.34 13.89 17.24
CA MET A 33 33.10 15.20 16.68
C MET A 33 31.67 15.20 16.16
N GLU A 34 30.84 16.08 16.70
CA GLU A 34 29.46 16.25 16.24
C GLU A 34 29.47 16.41 14.71
N SER A 35 28.75 15.53 14.00
CA SER A 35 28.70 15.48 12.53
C SER A 35 28.44 16.86 11.92
N SER A 36 27.66 17.70 12.62
CA SER A 36 27.39 19.11 12.32
C SER A 36 28.64 19.97 12.15
N ASN A 37 29.63 19.83 13.04
CA ASN A 37 30.86 20.63 13.03
C ASN A 37 31.81 20.19 11.91
N VAL A 38 31.87 18.88 11.61
CA VAL A 38 32.65 18.35 10.49
C VAL A 38 32.05 18.80 9.15
N LEU A 39 30.71 18.82 9.04
CA LEU A 39 30.01 19.31 7.85
C LEU A 39 30.24 20.81 7.63
N LEU A 40 30.16 21.62 8.68
CA LEU A 40 30.45 23.06 8.60
C LEU A 40 31.89 23.32 8.16
N LEU A 41 32.86 22.64 8.77
CA LEU A 41 34.27 22.78 8.40
C LEU A 41 34.57 22.31 6.98
N SER A 42 33.91 21.25 6.52
CA SER A 42 34.08 20.73 5.16
C SER A 42 33.44 21.64 4.12
N HIS A 43 32.30 22.26 4.44
CA HIS A 43 31.65 23.28 3.60
C HIS A 43 32.52 24.53 3.48
N LEU A 44 33.07 25.02 4.60
CA LEU A 44 33.99 26.17 4.63
C LEU A 44 35.31 25.90 3.88
N SER A 45 35.73 24.64 3.76
CA SER A 45 36.98 24.24 3.11
C SER A 45 36.80 23.79 1.66
N ASN A 46 35.57 23.84 1.12
CA ASN A 46 35.19 23.42 -0.24
C ASN A 46 35.60 21.96 -0.58
N PHE A 47 35.65 21.08 0.42
CA PHE A 47 36.08 19.70 0.28
C PHE A 47 34.88 18.78 -0.02
N ARG A 48 34.58 18.63 -1.32
CA ARG A 48 33.37 17.93 -1.80
C ARG A 48 33.34 16.45 -1.39
N ASP A 49 34.48 15.75 -1.54
CA ASP A 49 34.55 14.32 -1.24
C ASP A 49 34.31 14.00 0.24
N GLY A 50 34.90 14.78 1.16
CA GLY A 50 34.65 14.61 2.60
C GLY A 50 33.24 14.99 3.02
N THR A 51 32.62 15.98 2.37
CA THR A 51 31.21 16.28 2.66
C THR A 51 30.28 15.15 2.25
N VAL A 52 30.56 14.42 1.16
CA VAL A 52 29.75 13.26 0.76
C VAL A 52 29.94 12.13 1.75
N LEU A 53 31.17 11.77 2.12
CA LEU A 53 31.47 10.70 3.07
C LEU A 53 30.87 10.96 4.47
N VAL A 54 30.96 12.19 4.98
CA VAL A 54 30.39 12.55 6.29
C VAL A 54 28.86 12.57 6.23
N LYS A 55 28.26 12.98 5.11
CA LYS A 55 26.81 12.89 4.92
C LYS A 55 26.33 11.44 4.79
N GLU A 56 27.12 10.57 4.16
CA GLU A 56 26.83 9.13 4.06
C GLU A 56 26.85 8.48 5.45
N GLN A 57 27.86 8.79 6.27
CA GLN A 57 27.93 8.31 7.65
C GLN A 57 26.83 8.89 8.56
N ALA A 58 26.34 10.09 8.28
CA ALA A 58 25.25 10.73 9.01
C ALA A 58 23.84 10.36 8.49
N GLY A 59 23.73 9.53 7.44
CA GLY A 59 22.45 9.16 6.83
C GLY A 59 21.74 10.32 6.10
N LEU A 60 22.44 11.42 5.80
CA LEU A 60 21.87 12.62 5.17
C LEU A 60 21.82 12.48 3.65
N VAL A 61 21.12 11.45 3.18
CA VAL A 61 21.01 11.08 1.75
C VAL A 61 20.36 12.19 0.92
N PHE A 62 19.34 12.86 1.48
CA PHE A 62 18.70 14.02 0.86
C PHE A 62 19.67 15.16 0.60
N ASP A 63 20.61 15.42 1.52
CA ASP A 63 21.60 16.48 1.37
C ASP A 63 22.72 16.12 0.39
N ILE A 64 22.96 14.83 0.17
CA ILE A 64 23.84 14.34 -0.90
C ILE A 64 23.16 14.61 -2.24
N PHE A 65 21.92 14.17 -2.41
CA PHE A 65 21.15 14.41 -3.63
C PHE A 65 21.02 15.91 -3.93
N ARG A 66 20.68 16.73 -2.93
CA ARG A 66 20.60 18.19 -3.05
C ARG A 66 21.92 18.84 -3.45
N SER A 67 23.05 18.29 -3.01
CA SER A 67 24.36 18.81 -3.39
C SER A 67 24.70 18.57 -4.86
N TYR A 68 24.34 17.40 -5.39
CA TYR A 68 24.50 17.09 -6.82
C TYR A 68 23.54 17.92 -7.69
N THR A 69 22.29 18.09 -7.26
CA THR A 69 21.32 18.91 -8.01
C THR A 69 21.69 20.39 -8.03
N SER A 70 22.21 20.92 -6.91
CA SER A 70 22.71 22.30 -6.81
C SER A 70 23.98 22.53 -7.66
N ALA A 71 24.82 21.51 -7.79
CA ALA A 71 26.01 21.54 -8.63
C ALA A 71 25.72 21.30 -10.14
N LYS A 72 24.44 21.06 -10.50
CA LYS A 72 23.99 20.65 -11.84
C LYS A 72 24.67 19.38 -12.38
N ASP A 73 25.10 18.47 -11.50
CA ASP A 73 25.66 17.18 -11.90
C ASP A 73 24.53 16.14 -12.02
N THR A 74 23.96 16.06 -13.22
CA THR A 74 22.84 15.18 -13.56
C THR A 74 23.21 13.70 -13.42
N ARG A 75 24.42 13.33 -13.86
CA ARG A 75 24.92 11.95 -13.79
C ARG A 75 25.21 11.51 -12.36
N GLY A 76 25.79 12.40 -11.54
CA GLY A 76 26.00 12.16 -10.11
C GLY A 76 24.68 11.99 -9.36
N ALA A 77 23.70 12.85 -9.64
CA ALA A 77 22.37 12.78 -9.06
C ALA A 77 21.64 11.46 -9.39
N MET A 78 21.69 11.00 -10.66
CA MET A 78 21.06 9.72 -11.05
C MET A 78 21.74 8.51 -10.42
N LYS A 79 23.08 8.52 -10.28
CA LYS A 79 23.81 7.45 -9.57
C LYS A 79 23.44 7.41 -8.09
N ALA A 80 23.35 8.57 -7.45
CA ALA A 80 22.91 8.68 -6.06
C ALA A 80 21.46 8.17 -5.89
N LEU A 81 20.56 8.54 -6.80
CA LEU A 81 19.17 8.07 -6.79
C LEU A 81 19.07 6.54 -6.96
N LYS A 82 19.93 5.93 -7.79
CA LYS A 82 19.95 4.46 -7.95
C LYS A 82 20.50 3.76 -6.71
N LYS A 83 21.51 4.34 -6.05
CA LYS A 83 22.13 3.78 -4.85
C LYS A 83 21.20 3.89 -3.63
N TYR A 84 20.60 5.07 -3.44
CA TYR A 84 19.86 5.39 -2.21
C TYR A 84 18.34 5.43 -2.37
N GLY A 85 17.82 5.43 -3.61
CA GLY A 85 16.38 5.45 -3.84
C GLY A 85 15.61 4.26 -3.25
N PRO A 86 16.16 3.02 -3.18
CA PRO A 86 15.49 1.93 -2.47
C PRO A 86 15.42 2.11 -0.96
N GLU A 87 16.39 2.81 -0.35
CA GLU A 87 16.41 3.08 1.10
C GLU A 87 15.51 4.26 1.46
N GLU A 88 15.46 5.28 0.59
CA GLU A 88 14.68 6.50 0.76
C GLU A 88 13.82 6.78 -0.49
N PRO A 89 12.62 6.20 -0.59
CA PRO A 89 11.73 6.37 -1.74
C PRO A 89 11.31 7.83 -1.99
N GLN A 90 11.30 8.68 -0.96
CA GLN A 90 10.97 10.10 -1.07
C GLN A 90 11.96 10.90 -1.96
N LEU A 91 13.11 10.32 -2.33
CA LEU A 91 14.03 10.91 -3.29
C LEU A 91 13.48 10.92 -4.73
N TYR A 92 12.59 10.00 -5.11
CA TYR A 92 12.03 9.94 -6.47
C TYR A 92 11.19 11.17 -6.82
N PRO A 93 10.29 11.68 -5.95
CA PRO A 93 9.61 12.96 -6.15
C PRO A 93 10.57 14.15 -6.31
N ALA A 94 11.62 14.22 -5.47
CA ALA A 94 12.62 15.28 -5.55
C ALA A 94 13.44 15.21 -6.84
N ALA A 95 13.76 14.00 -7.30
CA ALA A 95 14.43 13.77 -8.57
C ALA A 95 13.55 14.16 -9.76
N LEU A 96 12.26 13.83 -9.73
CA LEU A 96 11.31 14.24 -10.76
C LEU A 96 11.23 15.77 -10.86
N ALA A 97 11.13 16.47 -9.72
CA ALA A 97 11.12 17.93 -9.69
C ALA A 97 12.42 18.55 -10.24
N TYR A 98 13.57 17.90 -10.00
CA TYR A 98 14.86 18.35 -10.54
C TYR A 98 14.93 18.15 -12.07
N LEU A 99 14.50 16.99 -12.57
CA LEU A 99 14.47 16.70 -14.00
C LEU A 99 13.56 17.64 -14.79
N THR A 100 12.53 18.18 -14.15
CA THR A 100 11.56 19.12 -14.76
C THR A 100 11.95 20.58 -14.60
N SER A 101 13.05 20.88 -13.91
CA SER A 101 13.50 22.25 -13.63
C SER A 101 14.25 22.91 -14.80
N ASP A 102 14.99 22.15 -15.61
CA ASP A 102 15.82 22.70 -16.69
C ASP A 102 15.79 21.76 -17.92
N PRO A 103 15.44 22.22 -19.14
CA PRO A 103 15.39 21.39 -20.34
C PRO A 103 16.68 20.63 -20.64
N ARG A 104 17.82 21.23 -20.31
CA ARG A 104 19.14 20.61 -20.52
C ARG A 104 19.36 19.40 -19.62
N VAL A 105 18.82 19.45 -18.40
CA VAL A 105 18.90 18.35 -17.43
C VAL A 105 18.07 17.17 -17.89
N LEU A 106 16.90 17.42 -18.47
CA LEU A 106 16.04 16.38 -19.03
C LEU A 106 16.69 15.68 -20.23
N GLU A 107 17.33 16.46 -21.12
CA GLU A 107 18.06 15.91 -22.27
C GLU A 107 19.28 15.08 -21.83
N GLU A 108 20.02 15.53 -20.81
CA GLU A 108 21.18 14.80 -20.28
C GLU A 108 20.82 13.52 -19.53
N ALA A 109 19.70 13.50 -18.81
CA ALA A 109 19.23 12.32 -18.09
C ALA A 109 18.61 11.27 -19.03
N GLY A 110 18.00 11.72 -20.13
CA GLY A 110 17.36 10.85 -21.11
C GLY A 110 15.97 10.37 -20.70
N LYS A 111 15.18 9.94 -21.70
CA LYS A 111 13.78 9.52 -21.51
C LYS A 111 13.63 8.23 -20.70
N GLU A 112 14.64 7.36 -20.74
CA GLU A 112 14.63 6.07 -20.03
C GLU A 112 14.70 6.24 -18.51
N GLU A 113 15.51 7.18 -18.01
CA GLU A 113 15.59 7.45 -16.57
C GLU A 113 14.29 8.08 -16.05
N LEU A 114 13.64 8.94 -16.86
CA LEU A 114 12.33 9.48 -16.52
C LEU A 114 11.27 8.36 -16.39
N ASP A 115 11.22 7.44 -17.35
CA ASP A 115 10.27 6.31 -17.30
C ASP A 115 10.55 5.38 -16.11
N ASN A 116 11.83 5.12 -15.79
CA ASN A 116 12.23 4.37 -14.60
C ASN A 116 11.80 5.06 -13.29
N ILE A 117 11.90 6.38 -13.21
CA ILE A 117 11.46 7.14 -12.04
C ILE A 117 9.93 7.11 -11.93
N LEU A 118 9.21 7.32 -13.04
CA LEU A 118 7.74 7.30 -13.06
C LEU A 118 7.19 5.92 -12.68
N THR A 119 7.80 4.85 -13.18
CA THR A 119 7.40 3.47 -12.83
C THR A 119 7.70 3.12 -11.37
N ARG A 120 8.77 3.65 -10.76
CA ARG A 120 9.01 3.49 -9.32
C ARG A 120 8.04 4.31 -8.48
N ILE A 121 7.76 5.56 -8.86
CA ILE A 121 6.75 6.39 -8.19
C ILE A 121 5.38 5.71 -8.19
N ASP A 122 4.99 5.07 -9.30
CA ASP A 122 3.74 4.32 -9.40
C ASP A 122 3.72 3.05 -8.55
N LYS A 123 4.82 2.27 -8.55
CA LYS A 123 4.93 1.03 -7.77
C LYS A 123 4.90 1.28 -6.28
N ASP A 124 5.59 2.33 -5.84
CA ASP A 124 5.76 2.66 -4.43
C ASP A 124 4.67 3.64 -3.94
N GLY A 125 3.75 4.06 -4.81
CA GLY A 125 2.61 4.92 -4.46
C GLY A 125 3.01 6.32 -3.96
N LEU A 126 4.19 6.82 -4.33
CA LEU A 126 4.83 7.99 -3.70
C LEU A 126 4.14 9.32 -4.04
N MET A 127 3.45 9.38 -5.18
CA MET A 127 2.74 10.57 -5.64
C MET A 127 1.44 10.17 -6.32
N ALA A 128 0.40 10.97 -6.12
CA ALA A 128 -0.82 10.86 -6.90
C ALA A 128 -0.55 11.23 -8.37
N PRO A 129 -1.21 10.59 -9.35
CA PRO A 129 -1.02 10.90 -10.78
C PRO A 129 -1.21 12.38 -11.12
N LEU A 130 -2.12 13.06 -10.41
CA LEU A 130 -2.34 14.51 -10.57
C LEU A 130 -1.11 15.33 -10.14
N GLN A 131 -0.46 14.92 -9.04
CA GLN A 131 0.71 15.58 -8.50
C GLN A 131 1.92 15.39 -9.45
N VAL A 132 2.04 14.20 -10.06
CA VAL A 132 3.02 13.91 -11.11
C VAL A 132 2.84 14.86 -12.29
N ILE A 133 1.61 15.04 -12.78
CA ILE A 133 1.30 16.00 -13.85
C ILE A 133 1.68 17.43 -13.44
N GLN A 134 1.35 17.86 -12.22
CA GLN A 134 1.68 19.19 -11.72
C GLN A 134 3.20 19.43 -11.69
N THR A 135 3.98 18.44 -11.26
CA THR A 135 5.45 18.53 -11.24
C THR A 135 6.09 18.53 -12.63
N LEU A 136 5.45 17.91 -13.63
CA LEU A 136 5.97 17.78 -14.98
C LEU A 136 5.60 18.94 -15.91
N VAL A 137 4.34 19.38 -15.84
CA VAL A 137 3.82 20.49 -16.66
C VAL A 137 4.19 21.85 -16.06
N GLY A 138 4.51 21.87 -14.76
CA GLY A 138 5.14 22.98 -14.08
C GLY A 138 4.14 23.97 -13.46
N GLN A 139 4.39 24.27 -12.19
CA GLN A 139 4.12 25.55 -11.55
C GLN A 139 5.23 26.60 -11.86
N SER A 140 6.24 26.21 -12.64
CA SER A 140 7.37 27.06 -13.03
C SER A 140 6.94 28.01 -14.14
N SER A 141 7.12 29.31 -13.91
CA SER A 141 6.68 30.45 -14.74
C SER A 141 7.24 30.51 -16.17
N GLY A 142 7.93 29.46 -16.64
CA GLY A 142 8.66 29.40 -17.91
C GLY A 142 8.16 28.36 -18.91
N GLY A 143 7.03 27.70 -18.66
CA GLY A 143 6.47 26.68 -19.56
C GLY A 143 7.08 25.29 -19.32
N GLY A 144 6.21 24.27 -19.26
CA GLY A 144 6.57 22.90 -18.91
C GLY A 144 7.72 22.34 -19.76
N VAL A 145 8.76 21.89 -19.07
CA VAL A 145 9.96 21.28 -19.66
C VAL A 145 9.68 19.90 -20.25
N ALA A 146 8.68 19.19 -19.74
CA ALA A 146 8.28 17.88 -20.23
C ALA A 146 7.18 17.98 -21.29
N THR A 147 7.42 17.40 -22.47
CA THR A 147 6.38 17.26 -23.50
C THR A 147 5.36 16.21 -23.09
N MET A 148 4.05 16.49 -23.23
CA MET A 148 2.94 15.56 -22.90
C MET A 148 3.12 14.15 -23.52
N GLY A 149 3.81 14.05 -24.65
CA GLY A 149 4.14 12.77 -25.29
C GLY A 149 5.00 11.81 -24.45
N MET A 150 5.82 12.32 -23.52
CA MET A 150 6.66 11.49 -22.64
C MET A 150 5.87 10.83 -21.50
N ILE A 151 4.72 11.42 -21.14
CA ILE A 151 3.92 11.04 -19.98
C ILE A 151 2.67 10.25 -20.41
N LYS A 152 2.33 10.30 -21.70
CA LYS A 152 1.18 9.60 -22.28
C LYS A 152 1.16 8.09 -21.94
N PRO A 153 2.26 7.32 -22.04
CA PRO A 153 2.23 5.90 -21.70
C PRO A 153 1.90 5.64 -20.22
N TYR A 154 2.47 6.46 -19.33
CA TYR A 154 2.23 6.40 -17.90
C TYR A 154 0.76 6.69 -17.55
N LEU A 155 0.19 7.75 -18.11
CA LEU A 155 -1.22 8.10 -17.88
C LEU A 155 -2.18 7.09 -18.48
N GLU A 156 -1.89 6.57 -19.67
CA GLU A 156 -2.70 5.53 -20.31
C GLU A 156 -2.72 4.26 -19.47
N GLY A 157 -1.55 3.82 -18.96
CA GLY A 157 -1.46 2.69 -18.03
C GLY A 157 -2.24 2.90 -16.73
N THR A 158 -2.12 4.08 -16.13
CA THR A 158 -2.81 4.40 -14.87
C THR A 158 -4.34 4.45 -15.08
N ILE A 159 -4.81 5.17 -16.11
CA ILE A 159 -6.24 5.31 -16.40
C ILE A 159 -6.88 3.95 -16.75
N THR A 160 -6.17 3.10 -17.52
CA THR A 160 -6.69 1.78 -17.87
C THR A 160 -6.78 0.85 -16.66
N ARG A 161 -5.79 0.88 -15.76
CA ARG A 161 -5.82 0.16 -14.47
C ARG A 161 -7.00 0.62 -13.61
N GLU A 162 -7.13 1.92 -13.37
CA GLU A 162 -8.24 2.47 -12.57
C GLU A 162 -9.61 2.14 -13.17
N ARG A 163 -9.77 2.26 -14.50
CA ARG A 163 -11.03 1.88 -15.17
C ARG A 163 -11.38 0.40 -14.98
N LYS A 164 -10.39 -0.48 -15.03
CA LYS A 164 -10.58 -1.92 -14.81
C LYS A 164 -11.03 -2.20 -13.38
N GLU A 165 -10.42 -1.54 -12.40
CA GLU A 165 -10.79 -1.65 -10.99
C GLU A 165 -12.21 -1.13 -10.74
N ILE A 166 -12.56 0.03 -11.30
CA ILE A 166 -13.93 0.59 -11.23
C ILE A 166 -14.94 -0.40 -11.82
N ALA A 167 -14.64 -1.00 -12.97
CA ALA A 167 -15.52 -1.98 -13.60
C ALA A 167 -15.70 -3.24 -12.74
N ALA A 168 -14.62 -3.79 -12.18
CA ALA A 168 -14.66 -4.94 -11.28
C ALA A 168 -15.47 -4.64 -10.01
N ASN A 169 -15.23 -3.48 -9.39
CA ASN A 169 -15.96 -3.04 -8.21
C ASN A 169 -17.45 -2.85 -8.49
N ARG A 170 -17.81 -2.23 -9.63
CA ARG A 170 -19.23 -2.10 -10.05
C ARG A 170 -19.90 -3.45 -10.23
N GLN A 171 -19.23 -4.42 -10.84
CA GLN A 171 -19.77 -5.77 -11.00
C GLN A 171 -19.97 -6.47 -9.66
N ARG A 172 -19.01 -6.34 -8.73
CA ARG A 172 -19.12 -6.89 -7.37
C ARG A 172 -20.28 -6.27 -6.60
N ILE A 173 -20.42 -4.94 -6.66
CA ILE A 173 -21.54 -4.21 -6.05
C ILE A 173 -22.87 -4.69 -6.61
N LYS A 174 -22.98 -4.87 -7.94
CA LYS A 174 -24.20 -5.36 -8.58
C LYS A 174 -24.57 -6.75 -8.08
N GLY A 175 -23.62 -7.68 -8.05
CA GLY A 175 -23.82 -9.05 -7.54
C GLY A 175 -24.27 -9.07 -6.08
N LEU A 176 -23.55 -8.35 -5.20
CA LEU A 176 -23.89 -8.27 -3.78
C LEU A 176 -25.27 -7.64 -3.55
N ARG A 177 -25.65 -6.61 -4.31
CA ARG A 177 -26.99 -6.01 -4.24
C ARG A 177 -28.08 -6.98 -4.67
N THR A 178 -27.89 -7.68 -5.79
CA THR A 178 -28.88 -8.66 -6.26
C THR A 178 -29.05 -9.81 -5.27
N ASP A 179 -27.96 -10.27 -4.65
CA ASP A 179 -28.03 -11.35 -3.67
C ASP A 179 -28.65 -10.87 -2.37
N THR A 180 -28.32 -9.67 -1.90
CA THR A 180 -28.95 -9.07 -0.71
C THR A 180 -30.45 -8.89 -0.91
N GLU A 181 -30.88 -8.42 -2.08
CA GLU A 181 -32.30 -8.23 -2.37
C GLU A 181 -33.04 -9.58 -2.41
N LYS A 182 -32.47 -10.60 -3.06
CA LYS A 182 -33.02 -11.97 -3.03
C LYS A 182 -33.17 -12.47 -1.60
N ARG A 183 -32.12 -12.35 -0.77
CA ARG A 183 -32.17 -12.76 0.64
C ARG A 183 -33.22 -12.00 1.43
N ARG A 184 -33.40 -10.69 1.20
CA ARG A 184 -34.46 -9.90 1.84
C ARG A 184 -35.85 -10.39 1.45
N THR A 185 -36.07 -10.67 0.16
CA THR A 185 -37.35 -11.24 -0.30
C THR A 185 -37.58 -12.64 0.28
N GLU A 186 -36.56 -13.48 0.37
CA GLU A 186 -36.64 -14.80 1.02
C GLU A 186 -37.03 -14.69 2.50
N LEU A 187 -36.43 -13.75 3.24
CA LEU A 187 -36.76 -13.50 4.65
C LEU A 187 -38.21 -13.01 4.82
N GLN A 188 -38.66 -12.09 3.96
CA GLN A 188 -40.03 -11.59 3.99
C GLN A 188 -41.04 -12.70 3.68
N ASP A 189 -40.74 -13.55 2.69
CA ASP A 189 -41.59 -14.68 2.32
C ASP A 189 -41.66 -15.71 3.44
N LEU A 190 -40.54 -16.03 4.10
CA LEU A 190 -40.51 -16.96 5.24
C LEU A 190 -41.31 -16.45 6.46
N GLY A 191 -41.39 -15.13 6.66
CA GLY A 191 -42.13 -14.53 7.77
C GLY A 191 -43.62 -14.30 7.51
N SER A 192 -44.03 -14.16 6.24
CA SER A 192 -45.39 -13.72 5.88
C SER A 192 -46.24 -14.77 5.16
N LYS A 193 -45.63 -15.75 4.49
CA LYS A 193 -46.34 -16.75 3.68
C LYS A 193 -46.23 -18.14 4.31
N PRO A 194 -47.29 -18.98 4.22
CA PRO A 194 -47.20 -20.37 4.64
C PRO A 194 -46.22 -21.13 3.74
N ALA A 195 -45.32 -21.90 4.36
CA ALA A 195 -44.39 -22.76 3.64
C ALA A 195 -45.11 -24.02 3.12
N VAL A 196 -45.08 -24.23 1.80
CA VAL A 196 -45.65 -25.44 1.18
C VAL A 196 -44.54 -26.47 0.97
N PHE A 197 -44.71 -27.66 1.54
CA PHE A 197 -43.80 -28.79 1.37
C PHE A 197 -44.37 -29.78 0.36
N GLN A 198 -43.71 -29.92 -0.79
CA GLN A 198 -44.10 -30.85 -1.87
C GLN A 198 -43.15 -32.05 -2.00
N ALA A 199 -42.19 -32.20 -1.09
CA ALA A 199 -41.20 -33.28 -1.18
C ALA A 199 -41.85 -34.64 -0.91
N THR A 200 -41.75 -35.54 -1.88
CA THR A 200 -42.31 -36.91 -1.81
C THR A 200 -41.27 -37.96 -1.41
N ARG A 201 -39.99 -37.56 -1.25
CA ARG A 201 -38.88 -38.44 -0.90
C ARG A 201 -38.08 -37.91 0.28
N CYS A 202 -37.64 -38.81 1.14
CA CYS A 202 -36.77 -38.51 2.27
C CYS A 202 -35.38 -38.06 1.75
N SER A 203 -34.88 -36.96 2.30
CA SER A 203 -33.59 -36.38 1.91
C SER A 203 -32.37 -37.20 2.36
N ASP A 204 -32.54 -38.12 3.31
CA ASP A 204 -31.48 -39.00 3.83
C ASP A 204 -31.45 -40.34 3.08
N CYS A 205 -32.53 -41.13 3.15
CA CYS A 205 -32.57 -42.47 2.56
C CYS A 205 -33.10 -42.53 1.11
N GLY A 206 -33.63 -41.43 0.57
CA GLY A 206 -34.17 -41.35 -0.80
C GLY A 206 -35.50 -42.08 -1.05
N GLN A 207 -36.01 -42.83 -0.07
CA GLN A 207 -37.28 -43.55 -0.17
C GLN A 207 -38.49 -42.60 -0.12
N GLY A 208 -39.65 -43.10 -0.55
CA GLY A 208 -40.92 -42.37 -0.44
C GLY A 208 -41.18 -41.93 1.01
N LEU A 209 -41.62 -40.68 1.17
CA LEU A 209 -41.97 -40.13 2.47
C LEU A 209 -43.25 -40.79 2.99
N ASP A 210 -43.12 -41.55 4.08
CA ASP A 210 -44.22 -42.06 4.89
C ASP A 210 -44.35 -41.23 6.18
N LEU A 211 -45.56 -41.19 6.74
CA LEU A 211 -45.81 -40.52 8.02
C LEU A 211 -45.33 -41.43 9.17
N PRO A 212 -44.74 -40.87 10.25
CA PRO A 212 -44.54 -39.44 10.52
C PRO A 212 -43.29 -38.83 9.83
N ALA A 213 -43.50 -37.64 9.25
CA ALA A 213 -42.49 -36.89 8.51
C ALA A 213 -42.15 -35.56 9.22
N VAL A 214 -40.89 -35.13 9.09
CA VAL A 214 -40.42 -33.84 9.61
C VAL A 214 -39.93 -32.98 8.44
N HIS A 215 -40.39 -31.74 8.41
CA HIS A 215 -40.10 -30.78 7.36
C HIS A 215 -39.36 -29.57 7.92
N PHE A 216 -38.22 -29.23 7.34
CA PHE A 216 -37.47 -28.03 7.68
C PHE A 216 -37.79 -26.90 6.69
N LEU A 217 -37.80 -25.65 7.15
CA LEU A 217 -38.08 -24.47 6.31
C LEU A 217 -37.11 -24.30 5.12
N CYS A 218 -35.95 -24.97 5.13
CA CYS A 218 -35.07 -25.10 3.97
C CYS A 218 -35.63 -26.03 2.87
N LYS A 219 -36.88 -26.50 2.98
CA LYS A 219 -37.61 -27.43 2.09
C LYS A 219 -37.05 -28.85 2.04
N HIS A 220 -36.16 -29.21 2.97
CA HIS A 220 -35.72 -30.58 3.15
C HIS A 220 -36.68 -31.34 4.06
N SER A 221 -37.07 -32.53 3.62
CA SER A 221 -38.03 -33.40 4.30
C SER A 221 -37.38 -34.74 4.63
N PHE A 222 -37.65 -35.24 5.82
CA PHE A 222 -37.07 -36.48 6.35
C PHE A 222 -38.14 -37.32 7.03
N HIS A 223 -37.95 -38.64 7.08
CA HIS A 223 -38.72 -39.47 8.00
C HIS A 223 -38.30 -39.17 9.44
N GLN A 224 -39.23 -39.22 10.40
CA GLN A 224 -38.88 -39.09 11.82
C GLN A 224 -37.80 -40.11 12.22
N ARG A 225 -37.86 -41.33 11.68
CA ARG A 225 -36.87 -42.41 11.92
C ARG A 225 -35.47 -42.15 11.32
N CYS A 226 -35.34 -41.23 10.37
CA CYS A 226 -34.07 -40.85 9.75
C CYS A 226 -33.40 -39.68 10.49
N LEU A 227 -34.10 -39.05 11.44
CA LEU A 227 -33.59 -37.91 12.23
C LEU A 227 -33.02 -38.33 13.59
N ARG A 228 -32.40 -39.52 13.68
CA ARG A 228 -31.92 -40.11 14.95
C ARG A 228 -30.82 -39.31 15.67
N ASN A 229 -30.29 -38.26 15.05
CA ASN A 229 -29.18 -37.46 15.58
C ASN A 229 -29.61 -36.10 16.15
N VAL A 230 -30.92 -35.88 16.40
CA VAL A 230 -31.46 -34.57 16.79
C VAL A 230 -31.77 -34.45 18.29
N GLU A 231 -31.61 -35.51 19.09
CA GLU A 231 -31.99 -35.48 20.52
C GLU A 231 -31.07 -34.60 21.40
N ASP A 232 -29.82 -34.38 21.00
CA ASP A 232 -28.83 -33.61 21.78
C ASP A 232 -28.60 -32.16 21.28
N ARG A 233 -29.29 -31.72 20.23
CA ARG A 233 -29.11 -30.38 19.63
C ARG A 233 -30.46 -29.74 19.27
N GLU A 234 -30.48 -28.42 19.10
CA GLU A 234 -31.64 -27.74 18.50
C GLU A 234 -32.00 -28.41 17.17
N PRO A 235 -33.30 -28.63 16.87
CA PRO A 235 -33.70 -29.36 15.68
C PRO A 235 -33.36 -28.58 14.41
N GLU A 236 -32.23 -28.94 13.79
CA GLU A 236 -31.75 -28.40 12.53
C GLU A 236 -31.69 -29.45 11.42
N CYS A 237 -31.73 -28.99 10.17
CA CYS A 237 -31.66 -29.86 9.01
C CYS A 237 -30.24 -30.45 8.88
N PRO A 238 -30.05 -31.78 8.89
CA PRO A 238 -28.72 -32.39 8.78
C PRO A 238 -27.95 -32.02 7.51
N LYS A 239 -28.65 -31.72 6.41
CA LYS A 239 -28.03 -31.28 5.15
C LYS A 239 -27.49 -29.85 5.23
N CYS A 240 -28.18 -28.97 5.96
CA CYS A 240 -27.82 -27.56 6.05
C CYS A 240 -26.97 -27.26 7.30
N ALA A 241 -26.92 -28.18 8.27
CA ALA A 241 -26.20 -28.01 9.53
C ALA A 241 -24.74 -27.59 9.32
N GLY A 242 -24.02 -28.27 8.42
CA GLY A 242 -22.62 -27.93 8.14
C GLY A 242 -22.43 -26.51 7.58
N GLU A 243 -23.28 -26.09 6.65
CA GLU A 243 -23.23 -24.72 6.09
C GLU A 243 -23.62 -23.67 7.13
N ASN A 244 -24.65 -23.95 7.93
CA ASN A 244 -25.09 -23.08 9.02
C ASN A 244 -24.02 -22.94 10.10
N ASP A 245 -23.29 -24.01 10.44
CA ASP A 245 -22.19 -24.00 11.40
C ASP A 245 -21.04 -23.11 10.92
N VAL A 246 -20.70 -23.15 9.62
CA VAL A 246 -19.69 -22.26 9.04
C VAL A 246 -20.12 -20.80 9.19
N ILE A 247 -21.38 -20.47 8.87
CA ILE A 247 -21.92 -19.12 9.03
C ILE A 247 -21.90 -18.69 10.51
N ARG A 248 -22.29 -19.59 11.42
CA ARG A 248 -22.29 -19.31 12.86
C ARG A 248 -20.89 -19.02 13.39
N LYS A 249 -19.91 -19.86 13.07
CA LYS A 249 -18.49 -19.64 13.40
C LYS A 249 -17.94 -18.36 12.80
N MET A 250 -18.33 -18.03 11.57
CA MET A 250 -17.94 -16.77 10.94
C MET A 250 -18.49 -15.56 11.72
N ARG A 251 -19.77 -15.59 12.12
CA ARG A 251 -20.39 -14.51 12.93
C ARG A 251 -19.78 -14.42 14.33
N GLU A 252 -19.49 -15.55 14.97
CA GLU A 252 -18.78 -15.59 16.25
C GLU A 252 -17.38 -14.98 16.12
N GLY A 253 -16.63 -15.34 15.06
CA GLY A 253 -15.33 -14.74 14.77
C GLY A 253 -15.41 -13.24 14.52
N GLN A 254 -16.45 -12.76 13.82
CA GLN A 254 -16.69 -11.33 13.61
C GLN A 254 -16.97 -10.60 14.94
N ARG A 255 -17.83 -11.17 15.81
CA ARG A 255 -18.12 -10.60 17.14
C ARG A 255 -16.89 -10.58 18.05
N ALA A 256 -16.13 -11.68 18.10
CA ALA A 256 -14.90 -11.76 18.89
C ALA A 256 -13.83 -10.77 18.41
N ARG A 257 -13.83 -10.43 17.11
CA ARG A 257 -12.98 -9.37 16.55
C ARG A 257 -13.50 -7.96 16.87
N ALA A 258 -14.81 -7.78 16.99
CA ALA A 258 -15.43 -6.50 17.37
C ALA A 258 -15.02 -6.04 18.77
N GLU A 259 -14.84 -6.98 19.69
CA GLU A 259 -14.43 -6.67 21.05
C GLU A 259 -12.92 -6.34 21.14
N ARG A 260 -12.10 -6.80 20.18
CA ARG A 260 -10.64 -6.67 20.19
C ARG A 260 -10.14 -5.48 19.38
N HIS A 261 -10.32 -4.30 19.94
CA HIS A 261 -9.86 -3.02 19.37
C HIS A 261 -8.34 -2.96 19.15
N GLU A 262 -7.56 -3.70 19.95
CA GLU A 262 -6.09 -3.76 19.80
C GLU A 262 -5.65 -4.47 18.51
N LEU A 263 -6.42 -5.47 18.04
CA LEU A 263 -6.16 -6.10 16.74
C LEU A 263 -6.43 -5.13 15.60
N PHE A 264 -7.49 -4.34 15.70
CA PHE A 264 -7.79 -3.31 14.72
C PHE A 264 -6.68 -2.25 14.65
N LYS A 265 -6.18 -1.78 15.81
CA LYS A 265 -5.06 -0.83 15.85
C LYS A 265 -3.78 -1.43 15.26
N SER A 266 -3.45 -2.67 15.62
CA SER A 266 -2.30 -3.37 15.05
C SER A 266 -2.42 -3.54 13.53
N ASP A 267 -3.61 -3.88 13.02
CA ASP A 267 -3.84 -3.99 11.57
C ASP A 267 -3.75 -2.62 10.88
N LEU A 268 -4.19 -1.55 11.54
CA LEU A 268 -4.13 -0.19 11.02
C LEU A 268 -2.69 0.35 10.97
N ASP A 269 -1.89 0.03 11.99
CA ASP A 269 -0.50 0.48 12.10
C ASP A 269 0.41 -0.26 11.10
N ASN A 270 0.12 -1.52 10.79
CA ASN A 270 0.87 -2.33 9.83
C ASN A 270 0.36 -2.22 8.38
N SER A 271 -0.74 -1.50 8.13
CA SER A 271 -1.32 -1.39 6.79
C SER A 271 -0.75 -0.21 5.99
N GLU A 272 -0.49 -0.46 4.72
CA GLU A 272 -0.13 0.57 3.73
C GLU A 272 -1.32 1.48 3.41
N ASP A 273 -2.53 0.91 3.29
CA ASP A 273 -3.78 1.65 3.08
C ASP A 273 -4.72 1.51 4.28
N ARG A 274 -4.60 2.48 5.18
CA ARG A 274 -5.43 2.59 6.38
C ARG A 274 -6.92 2.69 6.06
N PHE A 275 -7.29 3.36 4.97
CA PHE A 275 -8.69 3.51 4.60
C PHE A 275 -9.28 2.19 4.10
N ALA A 276 -8.53 1.46 3.26
CA ALA A 276 -8.94 0.12 2.83
C ALA A 276 -9.10 -0.84 4.01
N THR A 277 -8.19 -0.82 4.98
CA THR A 277 -8.30 -1.64 6.20
C THR A 277 -9.56 -1.27 6.99
N VAL A 278 -9.84 0.02 7.20
CA VAL A 278 -11.06 0.46 7.88
C VAL A 278 -12.31 0.00 7.11
N ALA A 279 -12.33 0.17 5.79
CA ALA A 279 -13.44 -0.25 4.94
C ALA A 279 -13.65 -1.77 4.97
N GLU A 280 -12.58 -2.56 5.02
CA GLU A 280 -12.65 -4.01 5.16
C GLU A 280 -13.23 -4.42 6.52
N TRP A 281 -12.72 -3.85 7.60
CA TRP A 281 -13.25 -4.08 8.95
C TRP A 281 -14.73 -3.70 9.06
N PHE A 282 -15.13 -2.58 8.46
CA PHE A 282 -16.53 -2.17 8.36
C PHE A 282 -17.36 -3.18 7.54
N SER A 283 -16.87 -3.61 6.38
CA SER A 283 -17.56 -4.57 5.51
C SER A 283 -17.81 -5.93 6.15
N ARG A 284 -17.00 -6.31 7.14
CA ARG A 284 -17.13 -7.55 7.91
C ARG A 284 -18.14 -7.43 9.06
N GLY A 285 -18.84 -6.30 9.20
CA GLY A 285 -19.86 -6.09 10.24
C GLY A 285 -19.30 -5.99 11.65
N VAL A 286 -17.98 -5.78 11.79
CA VAL A 286 -17.29 -5.75 13.08
C VAL A 286 -17.69 -4.51 13.89
N MET A 287 -18.01 -3.40 13.21
CA MET A 287 -18.50 -2.17 13.83
C MET A 287 -20.00 -2.19 14.15
N ASP A 288 -20.74 -3.20 13.69
CA ASP A 288 -22.19 -3.31 13.85
C ASP A 288 -22.59 -4.05 15.15
N ALA A 289 -21.59 -4.57 15.88
CA ALA A 289 -21.78 -5.34 17.11
C ALA A 289 -22.50 -4.56 18.24
N GLY A 290 -22.58 -3.23 18.15
CA GLY A 290 -23.29 -2.37 19.09
C GLY A 290 -24.77 -2.12 18.76
N GLN A 291 -25.25 -2.45 17.55
CA GLN A 291 -26.62 -2.08 17.11
C GLN A 291 -27.66 -3.21 17.29
N VAL A 292 -27.25 -4.41 17.71
CA VAL A 292 -28.20 -5.51 18.00
C VAL A 292 -28.61 -5.46 19.49
N LYS A 293 -29.27 -4.37 19.88
CA LYS A 293 -30.09 -4.29 21.10
C LYS A 293 -31.31 -3.42 20.80
N GLU A 294 -32.34 -4.04 20.25
CA GLU A 294 -33.77 -3.83 20.57
C GLU A 294 -34.62 -4.86 19.81
#